data_AF-A0A1J5IEV0-F1
#
_entry.id   AF-A0A1J5IEV0-F1
#
_cell.length_a   1.000
_cell.length_b   1.000
_cell.length_c   1.000
_cell.angle_alpha   90.00
_cell.angle_beta   90.00
_cell.angle_gamma   90.00
#
_symmetry.space_group_name_H-M   'P 1'
#
loop_
_entity.id
_entity.type
_entity.pdbx_description
1 polymer ?
#
loop_
_entity_poly.entity_id
_entity_poly.type
_entity_poly.pdbx_seq_one_letter_code
_entity_poly.pdbx_strand_id
1 'polypeptide(L)' 'MTMHYQQHAQQVVSRFERMLSKEQVEGITQEHFDELEILITAALGVVYADVSHQAAKSLELLAKSLRRQAGEVD' A
#
# COMPACT_ATOMS: atom_id res chain seq x y z
N MET A 1 -10.85 -2.85 3.20
CA MET A 1 -9.42 -2.54 2.98
C MET A 1 -9.21 -1.58 1.82
N THR A 2 -9.85 -1.78 0.67
CA THR A 2 -9.80 -0.88 -0.51
C THR A 2 -10.07 0.60 -0.19
N MET A 3 -11.07 0.91 0.64
CA MET A 3 -11.42 2.32 0.94
C MET A 3 -10.34 3.12 1.68
N HIS A 4 -9.49 2.47 2.50
CA HIS A 4 -8.48 3.21 3.26
C HIS A 4 -7.31 3.64 2.36
N TYR A 5 -6.96 2.82 1.37
CA TYR A 5 -5.92 3.14 0.39
C TYR A 5 -6.37 4.18 -0.63
N GLN A 6 -7.65 4.14 -1.00
CA GLN A 6 -8.25 5.11 -1.90
C GLN A 6 -8.17 6.53 -1.31
N GLN A 7 -8.48 6.69 -0.02
CA GLN A 7 -8.29 7.97 0.68
C GLN A 7 -6.82 8.41 0.73
N HIS A 8 -5.88 7.49 0.91
CA HIS A 8 -4.46 7.84 0.93
C HIS A 8 -3.96 8.25 -0.46
N ALA A 9 -4.36 7.53 -1.51
CA ALA A 9 -4.06 7.87 -2.89
C ALA A 9 -4.61 9.26 -3.25
N GLN A 10 -5.85 9.58 -2.88
CA GLN A 10 -6.44 10.92 -3.03
C GLN A 10 -5.61 12.01 -2.36
N GLN A 11 -5.13 11.75 -1.14
CA GLN A 11 -4.28 12.71 -0.43
C GLN A 11 -2.94 12.92 -1.13
N VAL A 12 -2.35 11.87 -1.70
CA VAL A 12 -1.09 11.96 -2.46
C VAL A 12 -1.31 12.76 -3.74
N VAL A 13 -2.36 12.45 -4.51
CA VAL A 13 -2.70 13.17 -5.74
C VAL A 13 -3.03 14.63 -5.45
N SER A 14 -3.83 14.93 -4.42
CA SER A 14 -4.15 16.31 -4.03
C SER A 14 -2.92 17.10 -3.58
N ARG A 15 -1.94 16.46 -2.93
CA ARG A 15 -0.66 17.11 -2.60
C ARG A 15 0.16 17.35 -3.86
N PHE A 16 0.20 16.39 -4.78
CA PHE A 16 0.91 16.52 -6.05
C PHE A 16 0.35 17.67 -6.89
N GLU A 17 -0.98 17.77 -7.00
CA GLU A 17 -1.66 18.88 -7.69
C GLU A 17 -1.26 20.24 -7.10
N ARG A 18 -1.19 20.37 -5.76
CA ARG A 18 -0.76 21.61 -5.08
C ARG A 18 0.70 21.99 -5.31
N MET A 19 1.54 21.07 -5.78
CA MET A 19 2.95 21.33 -6.09
C MET A 19 3.14 21.88 -7.50
N LEU A 20 2.10 21.80 -8.35
CA LEU A 20 2.13 22.28 -9.72
C LEU A 20 1.77 23.77 -9.80
N SER A 21 2.33 24.46 -10.79
CA SER A 21 1.87 25.81 -11.14
C SER A 21 0.49 25.76 -11.80
N LYS A 22 -0.24 26.88 -11.80
CA LYS A 22 -1.57 26.94 -12.42
C LYS A 22 -1.55 26.57 -13.91
N GLU A 23 -0.54 27.01 -14.65
CA GLU A 23 -0.34 26.65 -16.06
C GLU A 23 -0.11 25.14 -16.26
N GLN A 24 0.56 24.49 -15.31
CA GLN A 24 0.77 23.04 -15.34
C GLN A 24 -0.51 22.27 -15.01
N VAL A 25 -1.30 22.75 -14.04
CA VAL A 25 -2.60 22.15 -13.71
C VAL A 25 -3.60 22.34 -14.85
N GLU A 26 -3.64 23.50 -15.50
CA GLU A 26 -4.52 23.74 -16.66
C GLU A 26 -4.20 22.83 -17.85
N GLY A 27 -2.93 22.43 -18.01
CA GLY A 27 -2.51 21.45 -19.02
C GLY A 27 -2.83 19.99 -18.65
N ILE A 28 -3.13 19.71 -17.39
CA ILE A 28 -3.42 18.36 -16.88
C ILE A 28 -4.91 18.28 -16.54
N THR A 29 -5.68 17.59 -17.39
CA THR A 29 -7.10 17.34 -17.13
C THR A 29 -7.33 16.52 -15.87
N GLN A 30 -8.53 16.63 -15.29
CA GLN A 30 -8.96 15.83 -14.13
C GLN A 30 -8.77 14.32 -14.36
N GLU A 31 -9.00 13.85 -15.58
CA GLU A 31 -8.84 12.45 -15.96
C GLU A 31 -7.42 11.91 -15.71
N HIS A 32 -6.38 12.73 -15.89
CA HIS A 32 -5.01 12.33 -15.58
C HIS A 32 -4.78 12.16 -14.08
N PHE A 33 -5.39 13.00 -13.25
CA PHE A 33 -5.29 12.89 -11.80
C PHE A 33 -6.08 11.68 -11.27
N ASP A 34 -7.22 11.39 -11.87
CA ASP A 34 -8.02 10.20 -11.55
C ASP A 34 -7.25 8.91 -11.91
N GLU A 35 -6.61 8.86 -13.08
CA GLU A 35 -5.77 7.73 -13.48
C GLU A 35 -4.54 7.59 -12.55
N LEU A 36 -3.93 8.71 -12.16
CA LEU A 36 -2.83 8.72 -11.18
C LEU A 36 -3.27 8.16 -9.81
N GLU A 37 -4.48 8.51 -9.36
CA GLU A 37 -5.06 7.96 -8.12
C GLU A 37 -5.21 6.43 -8.19
N ILE A 38 -5.70 5.92 -9.34
CA ILE A 38 -5.87 4.48 -9.58
C ILE A 38 -4.51 3.78 -9.53
N LEU A 39 -3.50 4.32 -10.22
CA LEU A 39 -2.14 3.76 -10.24
C LEU A 39 -1.51 3.72 -8.84
N ILE A 40 -1.63 4.80 -8.06
CA ILE A 40 -1.13 4.85 -6.69
C ILE A 40 -1.86 3.84 -5.80
N THR A 41 -3.19 3.76 -5.93
CA THR A 41 -4.00 2.80 -5.16
C THR A 41 -3.59 1.36 -5.45
N ALA A 42 -3.36 1.02 -6.72
CA ALA A 42 -2.90 -0.31 -7.13
C ALA A 42 -1.51 -0.63 -6.56
N ALA A 43 -0.56 0.31 -6.66
CA ALA A 43 0.79 0.13 -6.13
C ALA A 43 0.79 -0.08 -4.60
N LEU A 44 0.01 0.72 -3.85
CA LEU A 44 -0.14 0.56 -2.41
C LEU A 44 -0.74 -0.80 -2.04
N GLY A 45 -1.72 -1.26 -2.81
CA GLY A 45 -2.34 -2.57 -2.62
C GLY A 45 -1.34 -3.72 -2.75
N VAL A 46 -0.47 -3.68 -3.76
CA VAL A 46 0.57 -4.70 -3.97
C VAL A 46 1.59 -4.73 -2.83
N VAL A 47 2.13 -3.56 -2.46
CA VAL A 47 3.13 -3.48 -1.39
C VAL A 47 2.57 -4.00 -0.07
N TYR A 48 1.33 -3.64 0.26
CA TYR A 48 0.70 -4.10 1.50
C TYR A 48 0.44 -5.61 1.49
N ALA A 49 0.02 -6.17 0.35
CA ALA A 49 -0.17 -7.61 0.22
C ALA A 49 1.15 -8.37 0.46
N ASP A 50 2.25 -7.87 -0.09
CA ASP A 50 3.59 -8.43 0.13
C ASP A 50 4.01 -8.37 1.59
N VAL A 51 3.87 -7.21 2.24
CA VAL A 51 4.22 -7.05 3.66
C VAL A 51 3.36 -7.96 4.54
N SER A 52 2.07 -8.06 4.25
CA SER A 52 1.15 -8.94 4.98
C SER A 52 1.53 -10.41 4.81
N HIS A 53 1.90 -10.82 3.59
CA HIS A 53 2.37 -12.18 3.31
C HIS A 53 3.67 -12.48 4.06
N GLN A 54 4.63 -11.55 4.08
CA GLN A 54 5.88 -11.69 4.82
C GLN A 54 5.65 -11.82 6.33
N ALA A 55 4.72 -11.03 6.88
CA ALA A 55 4.33 -11.11 8.29
C ALA A 55 3.71 -12.47 8.63
N ALA A 56 2.78 -12.96 7.79
CA ALA A 56 2.17 -14.28 7.96
C ALA A 56 3.21 -15.41 7.93
N LYS A 57 4.16 -15.35 6.98
CA LYS A 57 5.26 -16.32 6.88
C LYS A 57 6.17 -16.29 8.10
N SER A 58 6.46 -15.11 8.62
CA SER A 58 7.27 -14.94 9.84
C SER A 58 6.57 -15.53 11.06
N LEU A 59 5.26 -15.32 11.18
CA LEU A 59 4.44 -15.92 12.23
C LEU A 59 4.41 -17.45 12.14
N GLU A 60 4.26 -17.99 10.93
CA GLU A 60 4.31 -19.45 10.69
C GLU A 60 5.65 -20.06 11.13
N LEU A 61 6.76 -19.43 10.76
CA LEU A 61 8.10 -19.88 11.15
C LEU A 61 8.30 -19.84 12.67
N LEU A 62 7.82 -18.77 13.33
CA LEU A 62 7.88 -18.65 14.78
C LEU A 62 7.06 -19.77 15.45
N ALA A 63 5.82 -20.00 15.01
CA ALA A 63 4.96 -21.05 15.54
C ALA A 63 5.59 -22.44 15.39
N LYS A 64 6.21 -22.73 14.23
CA LYS A 64 6.97 -23.97 14.00
C LYS A 64 8.16 -24.11 14.95
N SER A 65 8.91 -23.02 15.17
CA SER A 65 10.04 -23.03 16.10
C SER A 65 9.60 -23.30 17.53
N LEU A 66 8.52 -22.64 17.99
CA LEU A 66 7.96 -22.85 19.32
C LEU A 66 7.49 -24.29 19.52
N ARG A 67 6.78 -24.86 18.53
CA ARG A 67 6.35 -26.26 18.57
C ARG A 67 7.53 -27.23 18.66
N ARG A 68 8.61 -26.98 17.90
CA ARG A 68 9.82 -27.80 17.96
C ARG A 68 10.46 -27.74 19.35
N GLN A 69 10.65 -26.54 19.89
CA GLN A 69 11.22 -26.35 21.23
C GLN A 69 10.37 -27.02 22.31
N ALA A 70 9.04 -26.91 22.25
CA ALA A 70 8.16 -27.58 23.19
C ALA A 70 8.29 -29.12 23.15
N GLY A 71 8.52 -29.70 21.97
CA GLY A 71 8.74 -31.14 21.83
C GLY A 71 10.16 -31.63 22.17
N GLU A 72 11.11 -30.72 22.41
CA GLU A 72 12.46 -31.05 22.93
C GLU A 72 12.50 -31.05 24.47
N VAL A 73 11.44 -30.57 25.13
CA VAL A 73 11.34 -30.43 26.60
C VAL A 73 10.58 -31.63 27.23
N ASP A 74 10.06 -32.56 26.42
CA ASP A 74 9.56 -33.89 26.83
C ASP A 74 10.67 -34.96 26.68
#